data_AF-A0A6L8EXW5-F1
#
_entry.id   AF-A0A6L8EXW5-F1
#
_cell.length_a   1.000
_cell.length_b   1.000
_cell.length_c   1.000
_cell.angle_alpha   90.00
_cell.angle_beta   90.00
_cell.angle_gamma   90.00
#
_symmetry.space_group_name_H-M   'P 1'
#
loop_
_entity.id
_entity.type
_entity.pdbx_description
1 polymer ?
#
loop_
_entity_poly.entity_id
_entity_poly.type
_entity_poly.pdbx_seq_one_letter_code
_entity_poly.pdbx_strand_id
1 'polypeptide(L)'
;MFIRKYWLPVSVFIVAIAGVGLYLLATQPPKDPVVIYKAVKPLEKSTAKVPVGDTSQGGHFHADGTWHEGPHETEVPPAETPAPRTTSGGYWSNGVYYRPAGYVPAYPRGQISSNPFFADGVPEHLKCPEKWIGVYAWASGEYSEVDQKMRQIYREVIEQYNPNRPIHEVWPRFIADELFYQANADIPPLDPDRHPPGSFAEFAAAPERAEAVDRIDWLVQNALDYPEVAKLMIEDSMTCFNAWRMELGFDKPDWNAVTLVDGRTFYERSGYRYEFTYTDGNQTFTSTSSHSGGPNAPLVRINLNETSDEELKALGIDYSIIPYRQEGK
;
A
#
# COMPACT_ATOMS: atom_id res chain seq x y z
N MET A 1 -10.14 -52.07 -29.46
CA MET A 1 -8.81 -52.48 -28.93
C MET A 1 -7.65 -51.55 -29.28
N PHE A 2 -7.85 -50.44 -30.03
CA PHE A 2 -6.74 -49.55 -30.43
C PHE A 2 -6.36 -48.49 -29.39
N ILE A 3 -7.32 -47.95 -28.62
CA ILE A 3 -7.05 -46.83 -27.71
C ILE A 3 -6.10 -47.24 -26.56
N ARG A 4 -6.32 -48.40 -25.92
CA ARG A 4 -5.52 -48.79 -24.73
C ARG A 4 -4.05 -49.15 -25.02
N LYS A 5 -3.67 -49.46 -26.26
CA LYS A 5 -2.31 -49.93 -26.60
C LYS A 5 -1.30 -48.79 -26.74
N TYR A 6 -1.76 -47.57 -27.03
CA TYR A 6 -0.87 -46.42 -27.28
C TYR A 6 -0.84 -45.40 -26.13
N TRP A 7 -1.68 -45.53 -25.11
CA TRP A 7 -1.70 -44.59 -23.98
C TRP A 7 -0.42 -44.65 -23.14
N LEU A 8 0.16 -45.84 -22.95
CA LEU A 8 1.40 -46.00 -22.18
C LEU A 8 2.62 -45.33 -22.86
N PRO A 9 2.90 -45.55 -24.16
CA PRO A 9 4.02 -44.86 -24.81
C PRO A 9 3.78 -43.35 -24.96
N VAL A 10 2.55 -42.90 -25.14
CA VAL A 10 2.23 -41.46 -25.25
C VAL A 10 2.43 -40.74 -23.91
N SER A 11 2.02 -41.32 -22.79
CA SER A 11 2.22 -40.71 -21.47
C SER A 11 3.70 -40.63 -21.10
N VAL A 12 4.49 -41.67 -21.41
CA VAL A 12 5.96 -41.64 -21.22
C VAL A 12 6.61 -40.54 -22.07
N PHE A 13 6.16 -40.35 -23.30
CA PHE A 13 6.70 -39.32 -24.19
C PHE A 13 6.41 -37.89 -23.67
N ILE A 14 5.20 -37.66 -23.14
CA ILE A 14 4.82 -36.36 -22.55
C ILE A 14 5.68 -36.04 -21.32
N VAL A 15 5.89 -37.03 -20.44
CA VAL A 15 6.72 -36.85 -19.23
C VAL A 15 8.18 -36.56 -19.60
N ALA A 16 8.71 -37.21 -20.64
CA ALA A 16 10.06 -36.95 -21.13
C ALA A 16 10.22 -35.52 -21.67
N ILE A 17 9.25 -35.02 -22.46
CA ILE A 17 9.27 -33.64 -22.97
C ILE A 17 9.20 -32.63 -21.82
N ALA A 18 8.33 -32.85 -20.84
CA ALA A 18 8.21 -31.97 -19.69
C ALA A 18 9.51 -31.94 -18.85
N GLY A 19 10.13 -33.11 -18.64
CA GLY A 19 11.42 -33.22 -17.94
C GLY A 19 12.55 -32.49 -18.65
N VAL A 20 12.67 -32.65 -19.97
CA VAL A 20 13.68 -31.94 -20.77
C VAL A 20 13.42 -30.43 -20.80
N GLY A 21 12.16 -30.01 -20.93
CA GLY A 21 11.78 -28.59 -20.92
C GLY A 21 12.13 -27.90 -19.61
N LEU A 22 11.85 -28.55 -18.48
CA LEU A 22 12.20 -28.04 -17.15
C LEU A 22 13.71 -27.99 -16.93
N TYR A 23 14.45 -29.01 -17.38
CA TYR A 23 15.92 -29.01 -17.31
C TYR A 23 16.54 -27.88 -18.14
N LEU A 24 16.03 -27.63 -19.35
CA LEU A 24 16.51 -26.54 -20.21
C LEU A 24 16.17 -25.16 -19.65
N LEU A 25 15.02 -24.99 -18.98
CA LEU A 25 14.68 -23.73 -18.30
C LEU A 25 15.59 -23.47 -17.10
N ALA A 26 15.89 -24.50 -16.31
CA ALA A 26 16.74 -24.39 -15.13
C ALA A 26 18.22 -24.14 -15.46
N THR A 27 18.65 -24.39 -16.71
CA THR A 27 20.04 -24.23 -17.15
C THR A 27 20.28 -22.98 -18.00
N GLN A 28 19.28 -22.13 -18.22
CA GLN A 28 19.51 -20.86 -18.90
C GLN A 28 20.23 -19.87 -17.98
N PRO A 29 21.42 -19.36 -18.36
CA PRO A 29 22.07 -18.30 -17.60
C PRO A 29 21.19 -17.04 -17.61
N PRO A 30 21.16 -16.26 -16.51
CA PRO A 30 20.41 -15.01 -16.45
C PRO A 30 20.87 -14.09 -17.59
N LYS A 31 19.92 -13.47 -18.29
CA LYS A 31 20.23 -12.50 -19.34
C LYS A 31 21.03 -11.34 -18.74
N ASP A 32 22.16 -11.02 -19.36
CA ASP A 32 23.01 -9.90 -18.90
C ASP A 32 22.18 -8.61 -18.81
N PRO A 33 22.39 -7.79 -17.75
CA PRO A 33 21.66 -6.55 -17.57
C PRO A 33 21.99 -5.57 -18.71
N VAL A 34 20.94 -5.09 -19.37
CA VAL A 34 21.04 -4.09 -20.45
C VAL A 34 21.45 -2.76 -19.84
N VAL A 35 22.71 -2.36 -20.02
CA VAL A 35 23.23 -1.06 -19.60
C VAL A 35 22.81 -0.01 -20.64
N ILE A 36 21.81 0.81 -20.33
CA ILE A 36 21.35 1.91 -21.19
C ILE A 36 22.16 3.17 -20.85
N TYR A 37 23.17 3.50 -21.65
CA TYR A 37 23.82 4.81 -21.62
C TYR A 37 22.94 5.84 -22.33
N LYS A 38 22.13 6.59 -21.59
CA LYS A 38 21.36 7.69 -22.16
C LYS A 38 22.32 8.85 -22.50
N ALA A 39 22.61 9.04 -23.79
CA ALA A 39 23.37 10.19 -24.27
C ALA A 39 22.57 11.47 -24.02
N VAL A 40 22.99 12.27 -23.04
CA VAL A 40 22.40 13.58 -22.75
C VAL A 40 22.93 14.57 -23.80
N LYS A 41 22.06 15.02 -24.72
CA LYS A 41 22.35 16.20 -25.55
C LYS A 41 22.37 17.43 -24.63
N PRO A 42 23.40 18.28 -24.67
CA PRO A 42 23.42 19.52 -23.91
C PRO A 42 22.24 20.40 -24.33
N LEU A 43 21.42 20.84 -23.37
CA LEU A 43 20.39 21.85 -23.61
C LEU A 43 21.06 23.16 -24.01
N GLU A 44 20.50 23.82 -25.04
CA GLU A 44 20.98 25.13 -25.49
C GLU A 44 20.90 26.15 -24.35
N LYS A 45 22.00 26.88 -24.12
CA LYS A 45 22.04 27.95 -23.13
C LYS A 45 21.05 29.05 -23.52
N SER A 46 20.12 29.34 -22.62
CA SER A 46 19.22 30.50 -22.71
C SER A 46 19.99 31.79 -22.98
N THR A 47 19.53 32.55 -23.97
CA THR A 47 20.11 33.84 -24.41
C THR A 47 19.38 35.06 -23.83
N ALA A 48 18.47 34.85 -22.87
CA ALA A 48 17.71 35.93 -22.25
C ALA A 48 18.59 36.81 -21.36
N LYS A 49 18.63 38.12 -21.65
CA LYS A 49 19.32 39.12 -20.84
C LYS A 49 18.44 39.54 -19.67
N VAL A 50 19.02 39.57 -18.47
CA VAL A 50 18.45 40.17 -17.25
C VAL A 50 18.06 41.63 -17.53
N PRO A 51 16.91 42.14 -17.05
CA PRO A 51 16.62 43.57 -17.08
C PRO A 51 17.74 44.31 -16.34
N VAL A 52 18.47 45.16 -17.06
CA VAL A 52 19.54 45.98 -16.48
C VAL A 52 18.84 47.05 -15.63
N GLY A 53 18.69 46.80 -14.33
CA GLY A 53 18.01 47.72 -13.43
C GLY A 53 18.07 47.34 -11.95
N ASP A 54 17.96 46.06 -11.59
CA ASP A 54 17.88 45.66 -10.19
C ASP A 54 19.08 44.86 -9.72
N THR A 55 19.79 45.40 -8.73
CA THR A 55 20.90 44.76 -8.02
C THR A 55 20.44 43.93 -6.81
N SER A 56 19.19 43.47 -6.79
CA SER A 56 18.61 42.64 -5.72
C SER A 56 19.00 41.16 -5.91
N GLN A 57 19.86 40.66 -5.03
CA GLN A 57 20.37 39.28 -5.06
C GLN A 57 19.36 38.23 -4.55
N GLY A 58 18.11 38.22 -5.02
CA GLY A 58 17.04 37.46 -4.33
C GLY A 58 15.88 36.91 -5.14
N GLY A 59 16.08 36.42 -6.36
CA GLY A 59 15.00 35.74 -7.11
C GLY A 59 15.44 34.49 -7.87
N HIS A 60 14.48 33.71 -8.37
CA HIS A 60 14.72 32.54 -9.22
C HIS A 60 13.73 32.48 -10.40
N PHE A 61 14.20 31.92 -11.51
CA PHE A 61 13.40 31.70 -12.72
C PHE A 61 12.73 30.32 -12.69
N HIS A 62 11.49 30.26 -13.16
CA HIS A 62 10.75 29.02 -13.35
C HIS A 62 10.93 28.48 -14.77
N ALA A 63 10.71 27.17 -14.95
CA ALA A 63 10.82 26.50 -16.24
C ALA A 63 9.78 27.00 -17.29
N ASP A 64 8.76 27.73 -16.84
CA ASP A 64 7.74 28.39 -17.67
C ASP A 64 8.14 29.82 -18.12
N GLY A 65 9.32 30.30 -17.75
CA GLY A 65 9.84 31.61 -18.12
C GLY A 65 9.43 32.75 -17.20
N THR A 66 8.78 32.47 -16.06
CA THR A 66 8.38 33.50 -15.08
C THR A 66 9.47 33.75 -14.02
N TRP A 67 9.58 34.99 -13.53
CA TRP A 67 10.53 35.43 -12.48
C TRP A 67 9.79 35.87 -11.21
N HIS A 68 10.28 35.45 -10.05
CA HIS A 68 9.81 35.90 -8.74
C HIS A 68 10.94 36.57 -7.95
N GLU A 69 10.66 37.74 -7.34
CA GLU A 69 11.61 38.55 -6.59
C GLU A 69 11.25 38.65 -5.10
N GLY A 70 12.16 38.20 -4.22
CA GLY A 70 12.23 38.57 -2.79
C GLY A 70 11.33 37.80 -1.80
N PRO A 71 11.79 37.57 -0.55
CA PRO A 71 11.01 36.89 0.50
C PRO A 71 9.97 37.82 1.16
N HIS A 72 8.83 37.25 1.54
CA HIS A 72 7.67 37.96 2.12
C HIS A 72 8.02 38.78 3.39
N GLU A 73 7.53 40.02 3.46
CA GLU A 73 7.64 40.90 4.64
C GLU A 73 6.94 40.30 5.87
N THR A 74 7.60 40.42 7.02
CA THR A 74 7.09 39.98 8.33
C THR A 74 6.27 41.11 8.96
N GLU A 75 4.94 40.97 9.00
CA GLU A 75 4.11 41.81 9.86
C GLU A 75 4.32 41.38 11.33
N VAL A 76 4.67 42.36 12.18
CA VAL A 76 4.88 42.19 13.63
C VAL A 76 3.53 42.16 14.33
N PRO A 77 3.15 41.09 15.08
CA PRO A 77 1.90 41.03 15.82
C PRO A 77 2.04 41.63 17.24
N PRO A 78 0.96 42.20 17.81
CA PRO A 78 0.93 42.63 19.20
C PRO A 78 0.95 41.42 20.16
N ALA A 79 1.48 41.68 21.35
CA ALA A 79 1.86 40.71 22.37
C ALA A 79 0.70 39.87 22.96
N GLU A 80 1.04 38.60 23.15
CA GLU A 80 0.59 37.65 24.17
C GLU A 80 -0.90 37.28 24.26
N THR A 81 -1.24 36.17 23.61
CA THR A 81 -1.93 35.05 24.28
C THR A 81 -1.26 33.76 23.77
N PRO A 82 -0.89 32.78 24.61
CA PRO A 82 -0.15 31.62 24.14
C PRO A 82 -1.08 30.74 23.29
N ALA A 83 -0.98 30.90 21.97
CA ALA A 83 -1.60 29.98 21.03
C ALA A 83 -0.85 28.63 21.10
N PRO A 84 -1.56 27.49 21.23
CA PRO A 84 -0.91 26.20 21.16
C PRO A 84 -0.32 26.02 19.77
N ARG A 85 0.92 25.53 19.74
CA ARG A 85 1.66 25.10 18.55
C ARG A 85 0.71 24.48 17.52
N THR A 86 0.77 24.96 16.29
CA THR A 86 0.21 24.32 15.11
C THR A 86 0.88 22.96 14.92
N THR A 87 0.43 21.94 15.64
CA THR A 87 0.66 20.55 15.30
C THR A 87 -0.23 20.22 14.11
N SER A 88 0.37 20.21 12.94
CA SER A 88 -0.14 19.54 11.76
C SER A 88 -0.36 18.06 12.10
N GLY A 89 -1.61 17.68 12.28
CA GLY A 89 -2.04 16.32 12.60
C GLY A 89 -3.18 16.33 13.62
N GLY A 90 -4.41 16.03 13.17
CA GLY A 90 -5.46 15.65 14.11
C GLY A 90 -5.08 14.36 14.84
N TYR A 91 -5.74 14.10 15.96
CA TYR A 91 -5.42 12.95 16.81
C TYR A 91 -6.66 12.11 17.08
N TRP A 92 -6.44 10.81 17.25
CA TRP A 92 -7.45 9.85 17.65
C TRP A 92 -7.56 9.80 19.17
N SER A 93 -8.79 9.85 19.69
CA SER A 93 -9.05 9.65 21.11
C SER A 93 -10.41 8.95 21.27
N ASN A 94 -10.44 7.82 21.98
CA ASN A 94 -11.66 7.04 22.24
C ASN A 94 -12.45 6.68 20.98
N GLY A 95 -11.76 6.31 19.88
CA GLY A 95 -12.41 5.94 18.61
C GLY A 95 -13.00 7.12 17.82
N VAL A 96 -12.77 8.35 18.26
CA VAL A 96 -13.22 9.57 17.56
C VAL A 96 -11.99 10.37 17.11
N TYR A 97 -11.96 10.76 15.84
CA TYR A 97 -10.91 11.60 15.29
C TYR A 97 -11.24 13.09 15.52
N TYR A 98 -10.32 13.82 16.15
CA TYR A 98 -10.50 15.24 16.45
C TYR A 98 -9.77 16.11 15.42
N ARG A 99 -10.53 16.93 14.68
CA ARG A 99 -10.05 17.81 13.61
C ARG A 99 -9.71 19.22 14.13
N PRO A 100 -8.58 19.83 13.72
CA PRO A 100 -8.34 21.26 13.89
C PRO A 100 -9.30 22.10 13.03
N ALA A 101 -9.88 23.16 13.59
CA ALA A 101 -10.73 24.07 12.83
C ALA A 101 -9.90 24.82 11.76
N GLY A 102 -10.38 24.83 10.50
CA GLY A 102 -9.82 25.67 9.42
C GLY A 102 -9.13 24.96 8.24
N TYR A 103 -9.22 23.63 8.09
CA TYR A 103 -8.56 22.91 6.98
C TYR A 103 -9.43 22.80 5.71
N VAL A 104 -8.81 22.99 4.53
CA VAL A 104 -9.43 22.93 3.18
C VAL A 104 -9.03 21.61 2.48
N PRO A 105 -9.96 20.83 1.91
CA PRO A 105 -9.64 19.56 1.26
C PRO A 105 -8.60 19.72 0.14
N ALA A 106 -7.66 18.78 0.01
CA ALA A 106 -6.73 18.74 -1.12
C ALA A 106 -7.43 18.49 -2.47
N TYR A 107 -8.63 17.88 -2.44
CA TYR A 107 -9.44 17.62 -3.62
C TYR A 107 -10.92 17.98 -3.34
N PRO A 108 -11.40 19.15 -3.81
CA PRO A 108 -12.82 19.46 -3.84
C PRO A 108 -13.59 18.43 -4.67
N ARG A 109 -14.88 18.22 -4.36
CA ARG A 109 -15.80 17.41 -5.20
C ARG A 109 -15.65 17.84 -6.68
N GLY A 110 -15.35 16.88 -7.55
CA GLY A 110 -15.23 17.12 -8.99
C GLY A 110 -13.84 17.47 -9.51
N GLN A 111 -12.77 17.36 -8.70
CA GLN A 111 -11.41 17.41 -9.25
C GLN A 111 -11.03 16.09 -9.94
N ILE A 112 -10.46 16.26 -11.14
CA ILE A 112 -9.90 15.20 -11.98
C ILE A 112 -8.55 14.81 -11.38
N SER A 113 -8.29 13.51 -11.25
CA SER A 113 -7.03 12.94 -10.79
C SER A 113 -5.82 13.67 -11.38
N SER A 114 -5.09 14.42 -10.57
CA SER A 114 -3.85 15.10 -10.97
C SER A 114 -2.67 14.17 -10.71
N ASN A 115 -2.59 13.09 -11.48
CA ASN A 115 -1.46 12.17 -11.36
C ASN A 115 -0.24 12.75 -12.11
N PRO A 116 0.91 12.97 -11.43
CA PRO A 116 2.10 13.54 -12.03
C PRO A 116 2.72 12.70 -13.17
N PHE A 117 2.35 11.42 -13.30
CA PHE A 117 2.82 10.55 -14.41
C PHE A 117 2.15 10.86 -15.75
N PHE A 118 1.02 11.56 -15.73
CA PHE A 118 0.26 11.88 -16.92
C PHE A 118 0.32 13.37 -17.18
N ALA A 119 1.37 13.81 -17.88
CA ALA A 119 1.61 15.23 -18.21
C ALA A 119 0.42 15.89 -18.94
N ASP A 120 -0.27 15.12 -19.79
CA ASP A 120 -1.46 15.56 -20.55
C ASP A 120 -2.78 15.19 -19.85
N GLY A 121 -2.71 14.73 -18.60
CA GLY A 121 -3.85 14.25 -17.82
C GLY A 121 -4.10 12.74 -17.95
N VAL A 122 -4.81 12.19 -16.96
CA VAL A 122 -5.10 10.74 -16.87
C VAL A 122 -5.94 10.28 -18.07
N PRO A 123 -5.58 9.18 -18.76
CA PRO A 123 -6.36 8.59 -19.84
C PRO A 123 -7.81 8.31 -19.42
N GLU A 124 -8.76 8.58 -20.31
CA GLU A 124 -10.19 8.51 -19.99
C GLU A 124 -10.61 7.14 -19.43
N HIS A 125 -10.06 6.05 -19.96
CA HIS A 125 -10.38 4.70 -19.49
C HIS A 125 -9.74 4.37 -18.14
N LEU A 126 -8.80 5.17 -17.62
CA LEU A 126 -8.22 5.03 -16.29
C LEU A 126 -8.89 5.94 -15.25
N LYS A 127 -9.70 6.91 -15.68
CA LYS A 127 -10.45 7.77 -14.76
C LYS A 127 -11.52 6.98 -14.00
N CYS A 128 -11.81 7.44 -12.78
CA CYS A 128 -12.99 6.99 -12.06
C CYS A 128 -14.24 7.43 -12.84
N PRO A 129 -15.16 6.51 -13.19
CA PRO A 129 -16.43 6.88 -13.79
C PRO A 129 -17.20 7.89 -12.93
N GLU A 130 -17.81 8.91 -13.55
CA GLU A 130 -18.51 9.97 -12.83
C GLU A 130 -19.57 9.44 -11.85
N LYS A 131 -20.24 8.33 -12.21
CA LYS A 131 -21.24 7.65 -11.35
C LYS A 131 -20.69 7.10 -10.04
N TRP A 132 -19.37 6.95 -9.91
CA TRP A 132 -18.71 6.41 -8.73
C TRP A 132 -17.92 7.45 -7.93
N ILE A 133 -17.86 8.70 -8.40
CA ILE A 133 -17.25 9.81 -7.66
C ILE A 133 -18.06 10.07 -6.39
N GLY A 134 -17.39 10.09 -5.23
CA GLY A 134 -18.07 10.23 -3.94
C GLY A 134 -18.82 8.97 -3.46
N VAL A 135 -18.77 7.86 -4.21
CA VAL A 135 -19.50 6.63 -3.88
C VAL A 135 -18.59 5.66 -3.16
N TYR A 136 -19.09 5.09 -2.07
CA TYR A 136 -18.43 4.03 -1.32
C TYR A 136 -18.68 2.67 -1.97
N ALA A 137 -17.65 1.81 -2.03
CA ALA A 137 -17.74 0.50 -2.68
C ALA A 137 -18.91 -0.34 -2.13
N TRP A 138 -19.10 -0.34 -0.81
CA TRP A 138 -20.22 -1.02 -0.15
C TRP A 138 -21.60 -0.41 -0.46
N ALA A 139 -21.66 0.89 -0.79
CA ALA A 139 -22.89 1.62 -1.09
C ALA A 139 -23.29 1.55 -2.58
N SER A 140 -22.33 1.19 -3.45
CA SER A 140 -22.49 1.23 -4.91
C SER A 140 -23.63 0.36 -5.43
N GLY A 141 -23.89 -0.79 -4.79
CA GLY A 141 -24.78 -1.82 -5.33
C GLY A 141 -24.23 -2.53 -6.59
N GLU A 142 -23.03 -2.16 -7.04
CA GLU A 142 -22.37 -2.62 -8.27
C GLU A 142 -20.98 -3.22 -7.96
N TYR A 143 -20.81 -3.85 -6.79
CA TYR A 143 -19.51 -4.28 -6.27
C TYR A 143 -18.66 -5.05 -7.30
N SER A 144 -19.26 -5.96 -8.06
CA SER A 144 -18.56 -6.73 -9.11
C SER A 144 -18.03 -5.87 -10.26
N GLU A 145 -18.77 -4.83 -10.67
CA GLU A 145 -18.35 -3.91 -11.73
C GLU A 145 -17.20 -3.01 -11.24
N VAL A 146 -17.31 -2.54 -9.99
CA VAL A 146 -16.26 -1.77 -9.32
C VAL A 146 -14.99 -2.60 -9.21
N ASP A 147 -15.05 -3.83 -8.68
CA ASP A 147 -13.89 -4.72 -8.55
C ASP A 147 -13.23 -5.02 -9.91
N GLN A 148 -14.02 -5.30 -10.95
CA GLN A 148 -13.47 -5.52 -12.29
C GLN A 148 -12.76 -4.28 -12.84
N LYS A 149 -13.34 -3.09 -12.66
CA LYS A 149 -12.72 -1.84 -13.10
C LYS A 149 -11.44 -1.55 -12.32
N MET A 150 -11.44 -1.74 -11.00
CA MET A 150 -10.26 -1.56 -10.16
C MET A 150 -9.13 -2.50 -10.57
N ARG A 151 -9.43 -3.79 -10.83
CA ARG A 151 -8.43 -4.75 -11.34
C ARG A 151 -7.84 -4.34 -12.68
N GLN A 152 -8.67 -3.81 -13.58
CA GLN A 152 -8.21 -3.30 -14.88
C GLN A 152 -7.25 -2.12 -14.69
N ILE A 153 -7.65 -1.13 -13.88
CA ILE A 153 -6.83 0.05 -13.60
C ILE A 153 -5.51 -0.38 -12.96
N TYR A 154 -5.55 -1.21 -11.92
CA TYR A 154 -4.34 -1.68 -11.22
C TYR A 154 -3.39 -2.36 -12.21
N ARG A 155 -3.88 -3.30 -13.00
CA ARG A 155 -3.04 -4.02 -13.98
C ARG A 155 -2.37 -3.06 -14.94
N GLU A 156 -3.14 -2.17 -15.56
CA GLU A 156 -2.59 -1.27 -16.58
C GLU A 156 -1.61 -0.26 -15.99
N VAL A 157 -1.95 0.33 -14.84
CA VAL A 157 -1.11 1.31 -14.14
C VAL A 157 0.19 0.67 -13.68
N ILE A 158 0.14 -0.55 -13.16
CA ILE A 158 1.34 -1.31 -12.76
C ILE A 158 2.20 -1.67 -13.98
N GLU A 159 1.59 -2.13 -15.07
CA GLU A 159 2.32 -2.64 -16.25
C GLU A 159 2.90 -1.52 -17.14
N GLN A 160 2.19 -0.41 -17.29
CA GLN A 160 2.52 0.62 -18.29
C GLN A 160 3.01 1.93 -17.67
N TYR A 161 2.60 2.24 -16.43
CA TYR A 161 2.79 3.58 -15.85
C TYR A 161 3.57 3.56 -14.52
N ASN A 162 3.98 2.40 -14.03
CA ASN A 162 4.73 2.30 -12.78
C ASN A 162 6.17 2.83 -12.96
N PRO A 163 6.56 3.93 -12.30
CA PRO A 163 7.91 4.46 -12.39
C PRO A 163 8.93 3.63 -11.59
N ASN A 164 8.46 2.64 -10.82
CA ASN A 164 9.26 1.77 -9.95
C ASN A 164 10.06 2.56 -8.92
N ARG A 165 9.42 3.53 -8.25
CA ARG A 165 10.04 4.23 -7.13
C ARG A 165 10.32 3.25 -5.99
N PRO A 166 11.40 3.42 -5.22
CA PRO A 166 11.65 2.59 -4.06
C PRO A 166 10.50 2.67 -3.05
N ILE A 167 10.02 1.53 -2.54
CA ILE A 167 8.83 1.53 -1.69
C ILE A 167 8.99 2.39 -0.43
N HIS A 168 10.20 2.44 0.14
CA HIS A 168 10.48 3.25 1.33
C HIS A 168 10.39 4.76 1.11
N GLU A 169 10.49 5.23 -0.14
CA GLU A 169 10.26 6.63 -0.49
C GLU A 169 8.76 6.93 -0.69
N VAL A 170 8.01 5.95 -1.19
CA VAL A 170 6.59 6.10 -1.56
C VAL A 170 5.66 5.87 -0.37
N TRP A 171 5.95 4.86 0.45
CA TRP A 171 5.09 4.40 1.53
C TRP A 171 4.73 5.50 2.54
N PRO A 172 5.67 6.33 3.04
CA PRO A 172 5.31 7.40 3.98
C PRO A 172 4.32 8.41 3.39
N ARG A 173 4.43 8.69 2.08
CA ARG A 173 3.53 9.60 1.39
C ARG A 173 2.14 8.98 1.21
N PHE A 174 2.08 7.72 0.78
CA PHE A 174 0.84 6.95 0.70
C PHE A 174 0.10 6.93 2.05
N ILE A 175 0.80 6.63 3.16
CA ILE A 175 0.21 6.63 4.50
C ILE A 175 -0.29 8.03 4.92
N ALA A 176 0.45 9.09 4.60
CA ALA A 176 0.01 10.45 4.91
C ALA A 176 -1.29 10.82 4.18
N ASP A 177 -1.41 10.42 2.91
CA ASP A 177 -2.59 10.64 2.09
C ASP A 177 -3.78 9.79 2.57
N GLU A 178 -3.54 8.53 2.98
CA GLU A 178 -4.54 7.67 3.63
C GLU A 178 -5.05 8.25 4.94
N LEU A 179 -4.15 8.65 5.86
CA LEU A 179 -4.51 9.32 7.11
C LEU A 179 -5.32 10.60 6.84
N PHE A 180 -4.93 11.37 5.83
CA PHE A 180 -5.65 12.55 5.39
C PHE A 180 -7.07 12.21 4.94
N TYR A 181 -7.21 11.20 4.08
CA TYR A 181 -8.48 10.77 3.58
C TYR A 181 -9.40 10.24 4.68
N GLN A 182 -8.90 9.39 5.57
CA GLN A 182 -9.66 8.86 6.71
C GLN A 182 -10.16 9.99 7.63
N ALA A 183 -9.36 11.03 7.85
CA ALA A 183 -9.74 12.22 8.60
C ALA A 183 -10.82 13.11 7.94
N ASN A 184 -11.04 12.93 6.63
CA ASN A 184 -11.90 13.79 5.80
C ASN A 184 -13.03 13.06 5.08
N ALA A 185 -13.08 11.75 5.22
CA ALA A 185 -14.16 10.89 4.77
C ALA A 185 -15.53 11.37 5.26
N ASP A 186 -16.44 11.63 4.32
CA ASP A 186 -17.84 11.91 4.59
C ASP A 186 -18.65 10.61 4.55
N ILE A 187 -18.49 9.76 5.58
CA ILE A 187 -19.22 8.48 5.66
C ILE A 187 -20.72 8.79 5.73
N PRO A 188 -21.52 8.43 4.70
CA PRO A 188 -22.94 8.72 4.72
C PRO A 188 -23.62 7.89 5.82
N PRO A 189 -24.66 8.44 6.47
CA PRO A 189 -25.46 7.66 7.41
C PRO A 189 -26.07 6.45 6.68
N LEU A 190 -26.07 5.30 7.33
CA LEU A 190 -26.72 4.10 6.80
C LEU A 190 -28.22 4.34 6.64
N ASP A 191 -28.73 4.07 5.44
CA ASP A 191 -30.17 3.98 5.19
C ASP A 191 -30.64 2.57 5.58
N PRO A 192 -31.40 2.39 6.67
CA PRO A 192 -31.81 1.08 7.16
C PRO A 192 -32.78 0.36 6.22
N ASP A 193 -33.48 1.07 5.34
CA ASP A 193 -34.38 0.46 4.35
C ASP A 193 -33.58 -0.14 3.18
N ARG A 194 -32.43 0.47 2.86
CA ARG A 194 -31.49 0.00 1.82
C ARG A 194 -30.44 -0.97 2.37
N HIS A 195 -30.06 -0.82 3.62
CA HIS A 195 -29.01 -1.54 4.33
C HIS A 195 -29.57 -2.07 5.65
N PRO A 196 -30.38 -3.14 5.61
CA PRO A 196 -31.06 -3.63 6.80
C PRO A 196 -30.05 -4.11 7.86
N PRO A 197 -30.48 -4.16 9.14
CA PRO A 197 -29.67 -4.74 10.20
C PRO A 197 -29.18 -6.15 9.84
N GLY A 198 -27.90 -6.41 10.05
CA GLY A 198 -27.16 -7.61 9.64
C GLY A 198 -26.57 -7.56 8.23
N SER A 199 -26.76 -6.48 7.46
CA SER A 199 -26.19 -6.34 6.12
C SER A 199 -24.69 -6.08 6.15
N PHE A 200 -23.99 -6.48 5.07
CA PHE A 200 -22.57 -6.17 4.90
C PHE A 200 -22.27 -4.66 4.97
N ALA A 201 -23.19 -3.83 4.48
CA ALA A 201 -23.06 -2.38 4.54
C ALA A 201 -23.15 -1.85 5.98
N GLU A 202 -24.04 -2.39 6.82
CA GLU A 202 -24.07 -2.04 8.25
C GLU A 202 -22.76 -2.45 8.94
N PHE A 203 -22.27 -3.66 8.66
CA PHE A 203 -21.00 -4.15 9.20
C PHE A 203 -19.80 -3.28 8.78
N ALA A 204 -19.75 -2.86 7.50
CA ALA A 204 -18.65 -2.07 6.95
C ALA A 204 -18.66 -0.60 7.39
N ALA A 205 -19.83 -0.04 7.72
CA ALA A 205 -19.97 1.34 8.16
C ALA A 205 -19.95 1.51 9.70
N ALA A 206 -19.80 0.42 10.46
CA ALA A 206 -19.70 0.49 11.92
C ALA A 206 -18.43 1.27 12.32
N PRO A 207 -18.50 2.27 13.23
CA PRO A 207 -17.35 3.12 13.59
C PRO A 207 -16.11 2.36 14.06
N GLU A 208 -16.31 1.25 14.76
CA GLU A 208 -15.26 0.33 15.23
C GLU A 208 -14.65 -0.56 14.13
N ARG A 209 -15.28 -0.59 12.94
CA ARG A 209 -14.85 -1.29 11.72
C ARG A 209 -14.69 -0.36 10.53
N ALA A 210 -14.80 0.96 10.74
CA ALA A 210 -14.58 2.02 9.76
C ALA A 210 -13.10 2.16 9.39
N GLU A 211 -12.39 1.03 9.42
CA GLU A 211 -11.04 0.82 8.93
C GLU A 211 -11.01 1.08 7.40
N ALA A 212 -12.16 1.00 6.73
CA ALA A 212 -12.29 1.00 5.28
C ALA A 212 -13.35 2.01 4.82
N VAL A 213 -13.01 3.29 4.87
CA VAL A 213 -13.68 4.27 4.01
C VAL A 213 -13.31 3.89 2.56
N ASP A 214 -14.08 3.04 1.90
CA ASP A 214 -13.76 2.51 0.56
C ASP A 214 -14.37 3.35 -0.57
N ARG A 215 -14.12 4.66 -0.60
CA ARG A 215 -14.63 5.52 -1.68
C ARG A 215 -13.91 5.16 -2.97
N ILE A 216 -14.68 4.87 -4.01
CA ILE A 216 -14.17 4.25 -5.25
C ILE A 216 -13.19 5.18 -5.96
N ASP A 217 -13.49 6.48 -6.02
CA ASP A 217 -12.60 7.50 -6.58
C ASP A 217 -11.27 7.61 -5.82
N TRP A 218 -11.26 7.42 -4.50
CA TRP A 218 -10.05 7.39 -3.69
C TRP A 218 -9.19 6.16 -4.00
N LEU A 219 -9.81 4.98 -4.14
CA LEU A 219 -9.11 3.76 -4.55
C LEU A 219 -8.47 3.92 -5.94
N VAL A 220 -9.18 4.54 -6.88
CA VAL A 220 -8.64 4.86 -8.21
C VAL A 220 -7.46 5.84 -8.09
N GLN A 221 -7.60 6.90 -7.29
CA GLN A 221 -6.54 7.88 -7.09
C GLN A 221 -5.28 7.23 -6.51
N ASN A 222 -5.41 6.38 -5.50
CA ASN A 222 -4.30 5.67 -4.90
C ASN A 222 -3.53 4.80 -5.91
N ALA A 223 -4.22 4.08 -6.78
CA ALA A 223 -3.54 3.29 -7.80
C ALA A 223 -2.78 4.15 -8.80
N LEU A 224 -3.35 5.30 -9.16
CA LEU A 224 -2.74 6.26 -10.06
C LEU A 224 -1.48 6.86 -9.40
N ASP A 225 -1.58 7.36 -8.17
CA ASP A 225 -0.48 8.08 -7.50
C ASP A 225 0.59 7.13 -6.94
N TYR A 226 0.21 5.91 -6.56
CA TYR A 226 1.03 4.92 -5.86
C TYR A 226 0.98 3.53 -6.54
N PRO A 227 1.34 3.40 -7.82
CA PRO A 227 1.38 2.11 -8.54
C PRO A 227 2.23 1.04 -7.84
N GLU A 228 3.29 1.44 -7.12
CA GLU A 228 4.15 0.53 -6.35
C GLU A 228 3.39 -0.09 -5.16
N VAL A 229 2.55 0.69 -4.49
CA VAL A 229 1.69 0.20 -3.41
C VAL A 229 0.60 -0.70 -3.98
N ALA A 230 -0.02 -0.32 -5.11
CA ALA A 230 -0.98 -1.17 -5.80
C ALA A 230 -0.38 -2.54 -6.20
N LYS A 231 0.89 -2.54 -6.64
CA LYS A 231 1.64 -3.77 -6.92
C LYS A 231 1.84 -4.62 -5.66
N LEU A 232 2.23 -4.02 -4.53
CA LEU A 232 2.34 -4.73 -3.24
C LEU A 232 1.01 -5.31 -2.78
N MET A 233 -0.10 -4.58 -2.95
CA MET A 233 -1.43 -5.08 -2.61
C MET A 233 -1.82 -6.31 -3.44
N ILE A 234 -1.22 -6.53 -4.61
CA ILE A 234 -1.44 -7.73 -5.44
C ILE A 234 -0.47 -8.85 -5.08
N GLU A 235 0.82 -8.52 -4.91
CA GLU A 235 1.89 -9.52 -4.74
C GLU A 235 2.03 -10.02 -3.29
N ASP A 236 1.75 -9.16 -2.29
CA ASP A 236 1.87 -9.46 -0.86
C ASP A 236 0.75 -8.76 -0.07
N SER A 237 -0.50 -9.01 -0.49
CA SER A 237 -1.70 -8.34 0.01
C SER A 237 -1.83 -8.35 1.54
N MET A 238 -1.55 -9.49 2.17
CA MET A 238 -1.70 -9.68 3.61
C MET A 238 -0.71 -8.82 4.39
N THR A 239 0.58 -8.86 4.03
CA THR A 239 1.62 -8.07 4.70
C THR A 239 1.39 -6.58 4.46
N CYS A 240 1.05 -6.20 3.23
CA CYS A 240 0.72 -4.83 2.86
C CYS A 240 -0.45 -4.28 3.69
N PHE A 241 -1.53 -5.06 3.81
CA PHE A 241 -2.72 -4.67 4.56
C PHE A 241 -2.44 -4.54 6.05
N ASN A 242 -1.72 -5.49 6.65
CA ASN A 242 -1.34 -5.41 8.06
C ASN A 242 -0.46 -4.19 8.36
N ALA A 243 0.53 -3.91 7.51
CA ALA A 243 1.37 -2.73 7.66
C ALA A 243 0.56 -1.44 7.54
N TRP A 244 -0.35 -1.36 6.57
CA TRP A 244 -1.27 -0.23 6.40
C TRP A 244 -2.16 -0.03 7.64
N ARG A 245 -2.76 -1.10 8.18
CA ARG A 245 -3.58 -1.02 9.40
C ARG A 245 -2.82 -0.55 10.62
N MET A 246 -1.59 -1.03 10.79
CA MET A 246 -0.68 -0.59 11.85
C MET A 246 -0.37 0.91 11.73
N GLU A 247 -0.07 1.36 10.51
CA GLU A 247 0.25 2.76 10.21
C GLU A 247 -0.94 3.70 10.41
N LEU A 248 -2.16 3.23 10.13
CA LEU A 248 -3.38 3.98 10.38
C LEU A 248 -3.85 3.90 11.85
N GLY A 249 -3.20 3.09 12.68
CA GLY A 249 -3.50 2.93 14.09
C GLY A 249 -4.73 2.07 14.38
N PHE A 250 -5.18 1.26 13.43
CA PHE A 250 -6.27 0.30 13.64
C PHE A 250 -5.82 -0.89 14.50
N ASP A 251 -4.57 -1.33 14.30
CA ASP A 251 -3.97 -2.39 15.09
C ASP A 251 -2.95 -1.83 16.09
N LYS A 252 -2.85 -2.48 17.25
CA LYS A 252 -1.90 -2.08 18.31
C LYS A 252 -0.49 -2.59 17.98
N PRO A 253 0.57 -1.91 18.44
CA PRO A 253 1.89 -2.52 18.51
C PRO A 253 1.82 -3.90 19.18
N ASP A 254 2.52 -4.89 18.62
CA ASP A 254 2.58 -6.28 19.10
C ASP A 254 1.26 -7.07 19.04
N TRP A 255 0.24 -6.61 18.31
CA TRP A 255 -1.04 -7.33 18.18
C TRP A 255 -0.93 -8.78 17.67
N ASN A 256 0.15 -9.10 16.95
CA ASN A 256 0.47 -10.44 16.45
C ASN A 256 1.59 -11.15 17.23
N ALA A 257 2.01 -10.61 18.38
CA ALA A 257 3.02 -11.22 19.22
C ALA A 257 2.44 -12.34 20.10
N VAL A 258 3.17 -13.45 20.20
CA VAL A 258 2.86 -14.57 21.08
C VAL A 258 4.06 -14.91 21.94
N THR A 259 3.81 -15.17 23.23
CA THR A 259 4.83 -15.68 24.15
C THR A 259 4.92 -17.20 23.99
N LEU A 260 6.10 -17.68 23.64
CA LEU A 260 6.41 -19.10 23.46
C LEU A 260 6.63 -19.80 24.80
N VAL A 261 6.52 -21.14 24.78
CA VAL A 261 6.66 -21.98 25.97
C VAL A 261 8.04 -21.95 26.61
N ASP A 262 9.07 -21.55 25.86
CA ASP A 262 10.45 -21.34 26.33
C ASP A 262 10.72 -19.89 26.78
N GLY A 263 9.70 -19.03 26.78
CA GLY A 263 9.78 -17.64 27.19
C GLY A 263 10.13 -16.64 26.10
N ARG A 264 10.46 -17.09 24.87
CA ARG A 264 10.73 -16.18 23.74
C ARG A 264 9.45 -15.56 23.20
N THR A 265 9.57 -14.46 22.47
CA THR A 265 8.46 -13.83 21.74
C THR A 265 8.55 -14.17 20.26
N PHE A 266 7.43 -14.57 19.67
CA PHE A 266 7.30 -14.81 18.24
C PHE A 266 6.21 -13.92 17.65
N TYR A 267 6.45 -13.38 16.46
CA TYR A 267 5.49 -12.49 15.77
C TYR A 267 4.85 -13.23 14.61
N GLU A 268 3.58 -13.60 14.77
CA GLU A 268 2.88 -14.45 13.80
C GLU A 268 2.66 -13.71 12.47
N ARG A 269 2.91 -14.38 11.35
CA ARG A 269 2.51 -13.87 10.04
C ARG A 269 1.06 -14.22 9.77
N SER A 270 0.26 -13.22 9.39
CA SER A 270 -1.13 -13.45 8.99
C SER A 270 -1.22 -14.45 7.83
N GLY A 271 -2.22 -15.33 7.89
CA GLY A 271 -2.45 -16.34 6.87
C GLY A 271 -1.65 -17.63 7.07
N TYR A 272 -0.90 -17.76 8.16
CA TYR A 272 -0.21 -18.98 8.56
C TYR A 272 -0.76 -19.53 9.87
N ARG A 273 -0.56 -20.84 10.06
CA ARG A 273 -0.71 -21.52 11.34
C ARG A 273 0.67 -21.94 11.83
N TYR A 274 0.87 -21.91 13.13
CA TYR A 274 2.12 -22.27 13.75
C TYR A 274 1.92 -23.40 14.76
N GLU A 275 2.85 -24.35 14.76
CA GLU A 275 2.97 -25.40 15.77
C GLU A 275 4.39 -25.36 16.31
N PHE A 276 4.52 -25.06 17.60
CA PHE A 276 5.78 -24.98 18.29
C PHE A 276 5.96 -26.20 19.17
N THR A 277 7.12 -26.83 19.09
CA THR A 277 7.51 -27.92 19.98
C THR A 277 8.74 -27.52 20.77
N TYR A 278 8.72 -27.79 22.07
CA TYR A 278 9.84 -27.56 22.98
C TYR A 278 9.98 -28.73 23.93
N THR A 279 11.19 -29.22 24.14
CA THR A 279 11.51 -30.30 25.07
C THR A 279 12.39 -29.77 26.18
N ASP A 280 11.91 -29.94 27.42
CA ASP A 280 12.66 -29.66 28.64
C ASP A 280 12.88 -30.97 29.41
N GLY A 281 14.12 -31.44 29.42
CA GLY A 281 14.48 -32.76 29.93
C GLY A 281 13.70 -33.88 29.23
N ASN A 282 12.79 -34.53 29.96
CA ASN A 282 11.99 -35.65 29.46
C ASN A 282 10.55 -35.27 29.04
N GLN A 283 10.20 -33.98 29.12
CA GLN A 283 8.85 -33.50 28.80
C GLN A 283 8.86 -32.67 27.52
N THR A 284 8.00 -33.05 26.58
CA THR A 284 7.76 -32.27 25.36
C THR A 284 6.45 -31.49 25.48
N PHE A 285 6.52 -30.20 25.17
CA PHE A 285 5.42 -29.27 25.10
C PHE A 285 5.13 -28.96 23.63
N THR A 286 3.85 -28.97 23.27
CA THR A 286 3.39 -28.55 21.96
C THR A 286 2.35 -27.46 22.13
N SER A 287 2.55 -26.32 21.46
CA SER A 287 1.55 -25.25 21.38
C SER A 287 1.24 -24.98 19.92
N THR A 288 -0.02 -24.61 19.66
CA THR A 288 -0.44 -24.16 18.33
C THR A 288 -0.99 -22.76 18.44
N SER A 289 -0.71 -21.93 17.44
CA SER A 289 -1.26 -20.60 17.34
C SER A 289 -1.54 -20.28 15.87
N SER A 290 -2.40 -19.30 15.64
CA SER A 290 -2.74 -18.85 14.31
C SER A 290 -3.23 -17.43 14.42
N HIS A 291 -2.55 -16.53 13.71
CA HIS A 291 -3.02 -15.18 13.53
C HIS A 291 -3.76 -15.08 12.20
N SER A 292 -5.09 -14.93 12.24
CA SER A 292 -5.97 -14.77 11.07
C SER A 292 -5.86 -15.88 10.00
N GLY A 293 -5.12 -16.96 10.25
CA GLY A 293 -5.04 -18.14 9.41
C GLY A 293 -6.25 -19.04 9.65
N GLY A 294 -7.07 -19.21 8.62
CA GLY A 294 -8.16 -20.17 8.64
C GLY A 294 -7.68 -21.62 8.83
N PRO A 295 -8.58 -22.60 9.01
CA PRO A 295 -8.20 -24.00 9.26
C PRO A 295 -7.31 -24.61 8.16
N ASN A 296 -7.42 -24.09 6.92
CA ASN A 296 -6.67 -24.53 5.75
C ASN A 296 -5.40 -23.71 5.47
N ALA A 297 -5.04 -22.76 6.34
CA ALA A 297 -3.82 -21.99 6.20
C ALA A 297 -2.57 -22.90 6.30
N PRO A 298 -1.47 -22.58 5.59
CA PRO A 298 -0.22 -23.32 5.69
C PRO A 298 0.26 -23.45 7.14
N LEU A 299 0.65 -24.66 7.52
CA LEU A 299 1.18 -24.96 8.86
C LEU A 299 2.71 -24.91 8.86
N VAL A 300 3.29 -24.06 9.70
CA VAL A 300 4.72 -23.97 9.98
C VAL A 300 5.00 -24.68 11.29
N ARG A 301 5.85 -25.70 11.26
CA ARG A 301 6.29 -26.43 12.45
C ARG A 301 7.66 -25.94 12.87
N ILE A 302 7.80 -25.57 14.13
CA ILE A 302 9.00 -24.93 14.67
C ILE A 302 9.44 -25.70 15.91
N ASN A 303 10.64 -26.30 15.85
CA ASN A 303 11.27 -26.91 17.01
C ASN A 303 12.10 -25.87 17.76
N LEU A 304 11.61 -25.41 18.90
CA LEU A 304 12.22 -24.36 19.69
C LEU A 304 13.59 -24.73 20.25
N ASN A 305 13.89 -26.02 20.45
CA ASN A 305 15.23 -26.45 20.87
C ASN A 305 16.29 -26.31 19.77
N GLU A 306 15.86 -26.28 18.51
CA GLU A 306 16.74 -26.29 17.32
C GLU A 306 16.71 -24.98 16.54
N THR A 307 15.69 -24.15 16.77
CA THR A 307 15.50 -22.88 16.05
C THR A 307 16.16 -21.74 16.84
N SER A 308 17.12 -21.08 16.20
CA SER A 308 17.77 -19.87 16.72
C SER A 308 16.82 -18.66 16.75
N ASP A 309 17.23 -17.60 17.44
CA ASP A 309 16.45 -16.36 17.50
C ASP A 309 16.42 -15.65 16.13
N GLU A 310 17.49 -15.75 15.36
CA GLU A 310 17.55 -15.24 13.98
C GLU A 310 16.58 -15.98 13.06
N GLU A 311 16.53 -17.31 13.15
CA GLU A 311 15.57 -18.12 12.38
C GLU A 311 14.13 -17.84 12.80
N LEU A 312 13.85 -17.73 14.10
CA LEU A 312 12.53 -17.34 14.59
C LEU A 312 12.09 -15.99 14.05
N LYS A 313 12.98 -14.99 14.05
CA LYS A 313 12.69 -13.66 13.48
C LYS A 313 12.43 -13.71 11.98
N ALA A 314 13.11 -14.59 11.25
CA ALA A 314 12.91 -14.76 9.81
C ALA A 314 11.60 -15.49 9.45
N LEU A 315 11.09 -16.33 10.34
CA LEU A 315 9.82 -17.07 10.16
C LEU A 315 8.57 -16.25 10.52
N GLY A 316 8.74 -15.23 11.36
CA GLY A 316 7.70 -14.29 11.77
C GLY A 316 7.77 -12.95 11.03
N ILE A 317 6.83 -12.06 11.33
CA ILE A 317 6.90 -10.65 10.90
C ILE A 317 6.43 -9.77 12.06
N ASP A 318 7.36 -8.99 12.62
CA ASP A 318 7.01 -7.95 13.58
C ASP A 318 6.49 -6.71 12.82
N TYR A 319 5.16 -6.53 12.81
CA TYR A 319 4.53 -5.39 12.14
C TYR A 319 4.67 -4.07 12.90
N SER A 320 5.24 -4.06 14.13
CA SER A 320 5.69 -2.81 14.74
C SER A 320 6.86 -2.20 13.96
N ILE A 321 7.60 -3.04 13.24
CA ILE A 321 8.66 -2.66 12.30
C ILE A 321 8.08 -2.71 10.89
N ILE A 322 7.52 -1.58 10.44
CA ILE A 322 6.91 -1.48 9.12
C ILE A 322 7.96 -1.78 8.03
N PRO A 323 7.84 -2.89 7.28
CA PRO A 323 8.88 -3.35 6.37
C PRO A 323 9.14 -2.34 5.24
N TYR A 324 8.13 -1.55 4.91
CA TYR A 324 8.15 -0.57 3.84
C TYR A 324 8.75 0.77 4.24
N ARG A 325 9.24 0.97 5.48
CA ARG A 325 9.96 2.20 5.87
C ARG A 325 11.48 2.07 5.73
N GLN A 326 11.99 0.86 5.53
CA GLN A 326 13.43 0.58 5.59
C GLN A 326 14.05 0.62 4.20
N GLU A 327 15.22 1.25 4.07
CA GLU A 327 16.05 1.12 2.88
C GLU A 327 16.54 -0.34 2.75
N GLY A 328 16.35 -0.96 1.59
CA GLY A 328 17.03 -2.22 1.23
C GLY A 328 16.35 -3.54 1.60
N LYS A 329 15.01 -3.59 1.72
CA LYS A 329 14.25 -4.86 1.65
C LYS A 329 13.54 -5.03 0.32
#